data_AF-A0A1J1H9W8-F1
#
_entry.id   AF-A0A1J1H9W8-F1
#
_cell.length_a   1.000
_cell.length_b   1.000
_cell.length_c   1.000
_cell.angle_alpha   90.00
_cell.angle_beta   90.00
_cell.angle_gamma   90.00
#
_symmetry.space_group_name_H-M   'P 1'
#
loop_
_entity.id
_entity.type
_entity.pdbx_description
1 polymer ?
#
loop_
_entity_poly.entity_id
_entity_poly.type
_entity_poly.pdbx_seq_one_letter_code
_entity_poly.pdbx_strand_id
1 'polypeptide(L)'
;MKKADDKIYHEINNEEEYKKLFDEKNDILYIIDIYTEWCGPCIFTFEIINKIYKSNFIFSESVKILAMCANKIASLKNYDNNSKPFYIILKNGEIIQQIHGCNTPHIFSLIDDHLMNKKLN
;
A
#
# COMPACT_ATOMS: atom_id res chain seq x y z
N MET A 1 -14.79 -25.09 9.59
CA MET A 1 -15.03 -24.08 8.53
C MET A 1 -13.81 -23.15 8.53
N LYS A 2 -12.84 -23.37 7.64
CA LYS A 2 -11.68 -22.47 7.54
C LYS A 2 -12.22 -21.12 7.08
N LYS A 3 -12.05 -20.06 7.87
CA LYS A 3 -12.25 -18.69 7.37
C LYS A 3 -11.37 -18.58 6.11
N ALA A 4 -11.91 -18.08 5.01
CA ALA A 4 -11.06 -17.59 3.94
C ALA A 4 -10.10 -16.60 4.60
N ASP A 5 -8.80 -16.83 4.51
CA ASP A 5 -7.83 -15.85 4.98
C ASP A 5 -8.08 -14.59 4.16
N ASP A 6 -8.69 -13.57 4.76
CA ASP A 6 -8.84 -12.25 4.16
C ASP A 6 -7.43 -11.80 3.77
N LYS A 7 -7.17 -11.67 2.47
CA LYS A 7 -5.87 -11.23 1.98
C LYS A 7 -5.53 -9.90 2.65
N ILE A 8 -4.31 -9.80 3.19
CA ILE A 8 -3.82 -8.61 3.92
C ILE A 8 -3.77 -7.37 3.01
N TYR A 9 -3.73 -7.57 1.69
CA TYR A 9 -3.66 -6.54 0.68
C TYR A 9 -4.69 -6.80 -0.42
N HIS A 10 -5.09 -5.73 -1.10
CA HIS A 10 -5.90 -5.80 -2.31
C HIS A 10 -5.02 -5.63 -3.56
N GLU A 11 -5.24 -6.44 -4.58
CA GLU A 11 -4.50 -6.34 -5.84
C GLU A 11 -5.21 -5.38 -6.81
N ILE A 12 -4.47 -4.43 -7.36
CA ILE A 12 -4.91 -3.61 -8.48
C ILE A 12 -4.10 -4.01 -9.71
N ASN A 13 -4.81 -4.44 -10.75
CA ASN A 13 -4.21 -5.07 -11.93
C ASN A 13 -4.46 -4.27 -13.23
N ASN A 14 -5.10 -3.11 -13.16
CA ASN A 14 -5.39 -2.29 -14.33
C ASN A 14 -5.24 -0.79 -14.06
N GLU A 15 -5.03 -0.05 -15.15
CA GLU A 15 -4.79 1.39 -15.17
C GLU A 15 -5.99 2.21 -14.63
N GLU A 16 -7.21 1.76 -14.90
CA GLU A 16 -8.42 2.50 -14.52
C GLU A 16 -8.60 2.52 -12.99
N GLU A 17 -8.43 1.37 -12.34
CA GLU A 17 -8.46 1.26 -10.88
C GLU A 17 -7.32 2.05 -10.22
N TYR A 18 -6.12 2.00 -10.81
CA TYR A 18 -4.99 2.79 -10.29
C TYR A 18 -5.30 4.30 -10.34
N LYS A 19 -5.85 4.79 -11.45
CA LYS A 19 -6.23 6.20 -11.62
C LYS A 19 -7.32 6.64 -10.66
N LYS A 20 -8.31 5.79 -10.38
CA LYS A 20 -9.39 6.11 -9.42
C LYS A 20 -8.87 6.49 -8.04
N LEU A 21 -7.74 5.93 -7.61
CA LEU A 21 -7.14 6.29 -6.31
C LEU A 21 -6.76 7.78 -6.23
N PHE A 22 -6.46 8.43 -7.36
CA PHE A 22 -6.11 9.86 -7.42
C PHE A 22 -7.33 10.78 -7.38
N ASP A 23 -8.48 10.25 -7.80
CA ASP A 23 -9.77 10.94 -7.76
C ASP A 23 -10.41 10.86 -6.35
N GLU A 24 -10.01 9.86 -5.56
CA GLU A 24 -10.50 9.66 -4.20
C GLU A 24 -9.95 10.71 -3.23
N LYS A 25 -10.78 11.72 -2.91
CA LYS A 25 -10.53 12.71 -1.86
C LYS A 25 -11.05 12.22 -0.51
N ASN A 26 -10.46 11.13 -0.02
CA ASN A 26 -10.76 10.57 1.30
C ASN A 26 -9.53 10.65 2.22
N ASP A 27 -9.78 10.47 3.51
CA ASP A 27 -8.73 10.46 4.53
C ASP A 27 -8.28 9.01 4.82
N ILE A 28 -8.04 8.25 3.74
CA ILE A 28 -7.43 6.93 3.77
C ILE A 28 -5.97 7.05 3.33
N LEU A 29 -5.07 6.40 4.07
CA LEU A 29 -3.68 6.22 3.68
C LEU A 29 -3.53 4.93 2.88
N TYR A 30 -3.11 5.05 1.64
CA TYR A 30 -2.82 3.93 0.76
C TYR A 30 -1.33 3.61 0.78
N ILE A 31 -1.00 2.37 1.12
CA ILE A 31 0.35 1.80 1.06
C ILE A 31 0.39 0.87 -0.15
N ILE A 32 1.01 1.32 -1.23
CA ILE A 32 0.96 0.64 -2.52
C ILE A 32 2.31 0.03 -2.82
N ASP A 33 2.39 -1.31 -2.85
CA ASP A 33 3.58 -2.02 -3.32
C ASP A 33 3.54 -2.21 -4.83
N ILE A 34 4.49 -1.60 -5.52
CA ILE A 34 4.68 -1.72 -6.96
C ILE A 34 5.72 -2.81 -7.20
N TYR A 35 5.26 -3.95 -7.69
CA TYR A 35 6.07 -5.14 -7.91
C TYR A 35 6.12 -5.53 -9.40
N THR A 36 6.96 -6.49 -9.74
CA THR A 36 7.08 -7.06 -11.08
C THR A 36 6.64 -8.52 -11.09
N GLU A 37 6.17 -9.04 -12.22
CA GLU A 37 5.65 -10.42 -12.29
C GLU A 37 6.64 -11.48 -11.78
N TRP A 38 7.94 -11.26 -11.93
CA TRP A 38 8.96 -12.21 -11.51
C TRP A 38 9.24 -12.20 -10.00
N CYS A 39 9.04 -11.07 -9.30
CA CYS A 39 9.29 -10.96 -7.87
C CYS A 39 8.02 -11.10 -7.02
N GLY A 40 6.86 -10.75 -7.59
CA GLY A 40 5.59 -10.71 -6.86
C GLY A 40 5.56 -9.63 -5.77
N PRO A 41 4.42 -9.45 -5.10
CA PRO A 41 4.30 -8.48 -4.02
C PRO A 41 5.15 -8.89 -2.80
N CYS A 42 5.60 -7.89 -2.05
CA CYS A 42 6.37 -8.06 -0.83
C CYS A 42 5.48 -8.49 0.34
N ILE A 43 5.12 -9.78 0.37
CA ILE A 43 4.25 -10.39 1.40
C ILE A 43 4.78 -10.13 2.81
N PHE A 44 6.11 -10.18 3.00
CA PHE A 44 6.74 -10.00 4.31
C PHE A 44 6.42 -8.64 4.95
N THR A 45 6.51 -7.54 4.18
CA THR A 45 6.16 -6.20 4.67
C THR A 45 4.69 -6.16 5.12
N PHE A 46 3.78 -6.73 4.33
CA PHE A 46 2.35 -6.76 4.64
C PHE A 46 2.04 -7.57 5.90
N GLU A 47 2.68 -8.72 6.07
CA GLU A 47 2.54 -9.54 7.27
C GLU A 47 3.00 -8.81 8.53
N ILE A 48 4.10 -8.05 8.46
CA ILE A 48 4.57 -7.28 9.62
C ILE A 48 3.60 -6.14 9.93
N ILE A 49 3.16 -5.37 8.92
CA ILE A 49 2.17 -4.30 9.11
C ILE A 49 0.92 -4.89 9.79
N ASN A 50 0.39 -5.99 9.25
CA ASN A 50 -0.77 -6.66 9.83
C ASN A 50 -0.50 -7.12 11.27
N LYS A 51 0.66 -7.73 11.55
CA LYS A 51 1.01 -8.17 12.91
C LYS A 51 1.02 -7.03 13.92
N ILE A 52 1.49 -5.85 13.53
CA ILE A 52 1.58 -4.67 14.40
C ILE A 52 0.23 -4.00 14.58
N TYR A 53 -0.53 -3.81 13.50
CA TYR A 53 -1.71 -2.93 13.50
C TYR A 53 -3.06 -3.65 13.43
N LYS A 54 -3.13 -4.98 13.26
CA LYS A 54 -4.41 -5.71 13.08
C LYS A 54 -5.43 -5.51 14.20
N SER A 55 -4.97 -5.26 15.43
CA SER A 55 -5.88 -4.98 16.57
C SER A 55 -6.24 -3.50 16.72
N ASN A 56 -5.68 -2.62 15.88
CA ASN A 56 -6.01 -1.19 15.87
C ASN A 56 -7.20 -0.95 14.93
N PHE A 57 -8.33 -0.55 15.51
CA PHE A 57 -9.56 -0.29 14.77
C PHE A 57 -9.41 0.87 13.78
N ILE A 58 -8.76 1.96 14.20
CA ILE A 58 -8.52 3.14 13.35
C ILE A 58 -7.69 2.74 12.13
N PHE A 59 -6.66 1.91 12.32
CA PHE A 59 -5.86 1.41 11.21
C PHE A 59 -6.72 0.64 10.21
N SER A 60 -7.56 -0.27 10.69
CA SER A 60 -8.42 -1.09 9.83
C SER A 60 -9.38 -0.27 8.97
N GLU A 61 -9.80 0.91 9.44
CA GLU A 61 -10.71 1.80 8.70
C GLU A 61 -9.98 2.84 7.82
N SER A 62 -8.76 3.22 8.20
CA SER A 62 -8.07 4.38 7.60
C SER A 62 -6.80 4.06 6.82
N VAL A 63 -6.33 2.81 6.83
CA VAL A 63 -5.14 2.39 6.07
C VAL A 63 -5.50 1.23 5.16
N LYS A 64 -5.17 1.34 3.88
CA LYS A 64 -5.35 0.27 2.89
C LYS A 64 -4.02 -0.13 2.28
N ILE A 65 -3.76 -1.43 2.28
CA ILE A 65 -2.56 -2.02 1.67
C ILE A 65 -2.94 -2.53 0.29
N LEU A 66 -2.22 -2.06 -0.72
CA LEU A 66 -2.45 -2.38 -2.12
C LEU A 66 -1.19 -3.00 -2.73
N ALA A 67 -1.39 -3.89 -3.69
CA ALA A 67 -0.31 -4.46 -4.50
C ALA A 67 -0.61 -4.25 -5.99
N MET A 68 0.38 -3.82 -6.75
CA MET A 68 0.24 -3.48 -8.16
C MET A 68 1.40 -4.04 -8.97
N CYS A 69 1.06 -4.78 -10.03
CA CYS A 69 2.04 -5.27 -10.96
C CYS A 69 2.39 -4.20 -12.00
N ALA A 70 3.63 -3.71 -11.99
CA ALA A 70 4.13 -2.71 -12.93
C ALA A 70 3.99 -3.17 -14.39
N ASN A 71 4.09 -4.47 -14.67
CA ASN A 71 3.93 -5.04 -16.00
C ASN A 71 2.49 -4.89 -16.56
N LYS A 72 1.48 -4.70 -15.69
CA LYS A 72 0.05 -4.64 -16.08
C LYS A 72 -0.52 -3.22 -16.14
N ILE A 73 0.18 -2.24 -15.59
CA ILE A 73 -0.32 -0.86 -15.45
C ILE A 73 0.60 0.06 -16.27
N ALA A 74 0.04 0.68 -17.30
CA ALA A 74 0.81 1.46 -18.28
C ALA A 74 1.57 2.63 -17.63
N SER A 75 0.97 3.30 -16.66
CA SER A 75 1.60 4.41 -15.92
C SER A 75 2.74 3.96 -15.00
N LEU A 76 2.87 2.66 -14.73
CA LEU A 76 3.89 2.09 -13.86
C LEU A 76 5.03 1.39 -14.62
N LYS A 77 5.05 1.46 -15.96
CA LYS A 77 6.07 0.81 -16.78
C LYS A 77 7.51 1.15 -16.39
N ASN A 78 7.78 2.37 -15.91
CA ASN A 78 9.12 2.75 -15.47
C ASN A 78 9.65 1.94 -14.26
N TYR A 79 8.80 1.14 -13.63
CA TYR A 79 9.13 0.28 -12.49
C TYR A 79 9.17 -1.21 -12.85
N ASP A 80 8.99 -1.59 -14.11
CA ASP A 80 8.86 -2.98 -14.56
C ASP A 80 10.16 -3.80 -14.57
N ASN A 81 11.30 -3.14 -14.33
CA ASN A 81 12.63 -3.77 -14.25
C ASN A 81 13.31 -3.57 -12.88
N ASN A 82 12.54 -3.23 -11.85
CA ASN A 82 13.08 -3.06 -10.50
C ASN A 82 13.30 -4.41 -9.80
N SER A 83 14.48 -4.59 -9.20
CA SER A 83 14.87 -5.75 -8.41
C SER A 83 14.67 -5.60 -6.91
N LYS A 84 14.03 -4.51 -6.49
CA LYS A 84 13.75 -4.18 -5.09
C LYS A 84 12.31 -3.69 -4.94
N PRO A 85 11.68 -3.87 -3.76
CA PRO A 85 10.36 -3.33 -3.49
C PRO A 85 10.32 -1.83 -3.78
N PHE A 86 9.21 -1.34 -4.31
CA PHE A 86 8.98 0.08 -4.51
C PHE A 86 7.60 0.42 -4.00
N TYR A 87 7.53 1.31 -3.01
CA TYR A 87 6.27 1.69 -2.41
C TYR A 87 5.89 3.12 -2.81
N ILE A 88 4.62 3.30 -3.17
CA ILE A 88 3.98 4.61 -3.28
C ILE A 88 3.05 4.75 -2.07
N ILE A 89 3.21 5.85 -1.35
CA ILE A 89 2.30 6.24 -0.27
C ILE A 89 1.41 7.35 -0.82
N LEU A 90 0.11 7.08 -0.87
CA LEU A 90 -0.88 7.95 -1.46
C LEU A 90 -1.93 8.33 -0.41
N LYS A 91 -2.31 9.59 -0.36
CA LYS A 91 -3.37 10.10 0.51
C LYS A 91 -4.09 11.26 -0.18
N ASN A 92 -5.41 11.31 -0.08
CA ASN A 92 -6.22 12.39 -0.67
C ASN A 92 -5.94 12.61 -2.18
N GLY A 93 -5.65 11.52 -2.90
CA GLY A 93 -5.29 11.53 -4.30
C GLY A 93 -3.94 12.16 -4.65
N GLU A 94 -3.05 12.34 -3.66
CA GLU A 94 -1.69 12.85 -3.87
C GLU A 94 -0.64 11.85 -3.37
N ILE A 95 0.47 11.74 -4.10
CA ILE A 95 1.61 10.93 -3.67
C ILE A 95 2.36 11.73 -2.63
N ILE A 96 2.30 11.28 -1.38
CA ILE A 96 2.98 11.95 -0.27
C ILE A 96 4.41 11.43 -0.08
N GLN A 97 4.68 10.18 -0.47
CA GLN A 97 6.03 9.60 -0.37
C GLN A 97 6.23 8.49 -1.40
N GLN A 98 7.46 8.38 -1.90
CA GLN A 98 7.95 7.24 -2.68
C GLN A 98 9.10 6.59 -1.93
N ILE A 99 9.09 5.27 -1.76
CA ILE A 99 10.08 4.52 -0.97
C ILE A 99 10.68 3.44 -1.85
N HIS A 100 11.99 3.54 -2.08
CA HIS A 100 12.73 2.54 -2.85
C HIS A 100 13.43 1.55 -1.93
N GLY A 101 13.21 0.27 -2.16
CA GLY A 101 13.74 -0.82 -1.37
C GLY A 101 12.95 -1.09 -0.09
N CYS A 102 13.48 -2.00 0.73
CA CYS A 102 12.87 -2.37 1.99
C CYS A 102 13.22 -1.35 3.08
N ASN A 103 12.45 -0.28 3.19
CA ASN A 103 12.51 0.65 4.32
C ASN A 103 11.21 0.59 5.13
N THR A 104 10.97 -0.57 5.72
CA THR A 104 9.79 -0.83 6.56
C THR A 104 9.65 0.14 7.75
N PRO A 105 10.73 0.55 8.45
CA PRO A 105 10.63 1.54 9.53
C PRO A 105 10.02 2.89 9.07
N HIS A 106 10.37 3.36 7.87
CA HIS A 106 9.78 4.58 7.32
C HIS A 106 8.29 4.39 7.02
N ILE A 107 7.89 3.24 6.49
CA ILE A 107 6.46 2.91 6.28
C ILE A 107 5.71 2.95 7.61
N PHE A 108 6.29 2.41 8.70
CA PHE A 108 5.66 2.46 10.02
C PHE A 108 5.51 3.89 10.53
N SER A 109 6.53 4.74 10.39
CA SER A 109 6.42 6.15 10.78
C SER A 109 5.24 6.84 10.08
N LEU A 110 5.07 6.61 8.78
CA LEU A 110 3.97 7.22 8.01
C LEU A 110 2.59 6.71 8.46
N ILE A 111 2.50 5.42 8.84
CA ILE A 111 1.28 4.85 9.42
C ILE A 111 1.01 5.50 10.78
N ASP A 112 2.00 5.52 11.68
CA ASP A 112 1.86 6.06 13.03
C ASP A 112 1.45 7.53 13.01
N ASP A 113 2.09 8.34 12.16
CA ASP A 113 1.75 9.75 11.97
C ASP A 113 0.30 9.91 11.48
N HIS A 114 -0.14 9.08 10.53
CA HIS A 114 -1.52 9.10 10.05
C HIS A 114 -2.51 8.75 11.18
N LEU A 115 -2.23 7.69 11.95
CA LEU A 115 -3.09 7.26 13.05
C LEU A 115 -3.12 8.25 14.21
N MET A 116 -2.01 8.94 14.49
CA MET A 116 -1.97 10.01 15.49
C MET A 116 -2.84 11.19 15.09
N ASN A 117 -2.73 11.64 13.83
CA ASN A 117 -3.56 12.72 13.30
C ASN A 117 -5.06 12.38 13.30
N LYS A 118 -5.42 11.11 13.09
CA LYS A 118 -6.80 10.62 13.18
C LYS A 118 -7.37 10.62 14.61
N LYS A 119 -6.53 10.47 15.63
CA LYS A 119 -6.98 10.49 17.04
C LYS A 119 -7.22 11.89 17.59
N LEU A 120 -6.62 12.90 16.98
CA LEU A 120 -6.71 14.30 17.39
C LEU A 120 -7.91 15.05 16.77
N ASN A 121 -8.51 14.47 15.73
CA ASN A 121 -9.71 14.96 15.05
C ASN A 121 -10.94 14.14 15.48
#